data_AF-A0A962JZC8-F1
#
_entry.id   AF-A0A962JZC8-F1
#
_cell.length_a   1.000
_cell.length_b   1.000
_cell.length_c   1.000
_cell.angle_alpha   90.00
_cell.angle_beta   90.00
_cell.angle_gamma   90.00
#
_symmetry.space_group_name_H-M   'P 1'
#
loop_
_entity.id
_entity.type
_entity.pdbx_description
1 polymer ?
#
loop_
_entity_poly.entity_id
_entity_poly.type
_entity_poly.pdbx_seq_one_letter_code
_entity_poly.pdbx_strand_id
1 'polypeptide(L)'
;MAGAKDTRCCGDCGAAIDEHEGRGRPRKFCATCRPTQAGKKRTEAGGTITCKWCGSAATVHYKSVRYCSDECKKASTRKLFRAAAKRRAAAKNPNRKPAVKRKLHCEVCGCEFKKKGKGQRFCSRQCYGLHLTRTAGTDGARKLSVWEPSEKVCQFCSKTFIQTRPDQRNHDICSAAASAAALRRHNFRRRAMERTGEAGRVDPYEVLNRDGWTCQLCGIETPAELRGTYEDNAPEVDHIVPLAAGGEHSMVNMQCACRRCNLAKGANAEYENRIAA
;
A
#
# COMPACT_ATOMS: atom_id res chain seq x y z
N MET A 1 9.74 35.91 -29.91
CA MET A 1 9.78 36.78 -28.73
C MET A 1 9.73 35.90 -27.49
N ALA A 2 10.81 35.86 -26.70
CA ALA A 2 10.90 35.02 -25.51
C ALA A 2 10.03 35.61 -24.39
N GLY A 3 9.07 34.83 -23.89
CA GLY A 3 8.20 35.24 -22.78
C GLY A 3 9.02 35.43 -21.50
N ALA A 4 8.84 36.58 -20.85
CA ALA A 4 9.49 36.91 -19.58
C ALA A 4 9.19 35.82 -18.54
N LYS A 5 10.24 35.15 -18.07
CA LYS A 5 10.14 34.19 -16.95
C LYS A 5 9.81 34.98 -15.69
N ASP A 6 8.60 34.79 -15.18
CA ASP A 6 8.09 35.43 -13.98
C ASP A 6 8.97 35.05 -12.78
N THR A 7 9.93 35.92 -12.46
CA THR A 7 11.00 35.64 -11.51
C THR A 7 10.41 35.69 -10.10
N ARG A 8 10.16 34.53 -9.51
CA ARG A 8 9.53 34.44 -8.18
C ARG A 8 10.50 34.82 -7.08
N CYS A 9 10.14 35.77 -6.23
CA CYS A 9 10.96 36.21 -5.11
C CYS A 9 10.70 35.41 -3.83
N CYS A 10 11.72 35.32 -2.98
CA CYS A 10 11.67 34.74 -1.65
C CYS A 10 10.80 35.59 -0.72
N GLY A 11 9.83 34.97 -0.07
CA GLY A 11 8.92 35.67 0.85
C GLY A 11 9.54 36.11 2.19
N ASP A 12 10.86 36.03 2.35
CA ASP A 12 11.58 36.42 3.57
C ASP A 12 12.67 37.47 3.24
N CYS A 13 13.62 37.13 2.36
CA CYS A 13 14.70 38.05 1.97
C CYS A 13 14.50 38.76 0.62
N GLY A 14 13.40 38.49 -0.10
CA GLY A 14 13.13 39.10 -1.40
C GLY A 14 14.00 38.60 -2.57
N ALA A 15 15.02 37.77 -2.32
CA ALA A 15 15.90 37.25 -3.37
C ALA A 15 15.14 36.40 -4.40
N ALA A 16 15.55 36.47 -5.67
CA ALA A 16 15.00 35.62 -6.73
C ALA A 16 15.18 34.14 -6.38
N ILE A 17 14.12 33.35 -6.56
CA ILE A 17 14.11 31.89 -6.43
C ILE A 17 14.14 31.31 -7.83
N ASP A 18 15.16 30.51 -8.13
CA ASP A 18 15.29 29.80 -9.40
C ASP A 18 14.08 28.91 -9.70
N GLU A 19 13.84 28.70 -11.00
CA GLU A 19 12.69 27.99 -11.52
C GLU A 19 12.52 26.59 -10.89
N HIS A 20 11.28 26.27 -10.53
CA HIS A 20 10.95 24.99 -9.91
C HIS A 20 10.88 23.91 -10.99
N GLU A 21 11.98 23.22 -11.25
CA GLU A 21 11.98 22.02 -12.10
C GLU A 21 11.40 20.83 -11.32
N GLY A 22 10.09 20.60 -11.43
CA GLY A 22 9.44 19.43 -10.83
C GLY A 22 7.93 19.52 -10.76
N ARG A 23 7.28 18.36 -10.63
CA ARG A 23 5.83 18.25 -10.36
C ARG A 23 5.56 18.50 -8.87
N GLY A 24 5.45 19.77 -8.47
CA GLY A 24 5.24 20.16 -7.07
C GLY A 24 4.79 21.62 -6.91
N ARG A 25 4.36 21.99 -5.71
CA ARG A 25 4.01 23.39 -5.40
C ARG A 25 5.30 24.23 -5.40
N PRO A 26 5.34 25.36 -6.13
CA PRO A 26 6.51 26.22 -6.19
C PRO A 26 7.03 26.65 -4.81
N ARG A 27 8.36 26.72 -4.66
CA ARG A 27 9.03 27.07 -3.39
C ARG A 27 8.73 28.53 -3.02
N LYS A 28 8.39 28.76 -1.74
CA LYS A 28 8.08 30.09 -1.18
C LYS A 28 9.32 30.83 -0.63
N PHE A 29 10.35 30.10 -0.22
CA PHE A 29 11.58 30.64 0.38
C PHE A 29 12.81 30.08 -0.35
N CYS A 30 13.88 30.87 -0.43
CA CYS A 30 15.15 30.45 -1.00
C CYS A 30 15.84 29.39 -0.12
N ALA A 31 16.88 28.74 -0.66
CA ALA A 31 17.62 27.69 0.03
C ALA A 31 18.19 28.15 1.38
N THR A 32 18.60 29.43 1.49
CA THR A 32 19.19 30.03 2.69
C THR A 32 18.16 30.40 3.76
N CYS A 33 17.01 30.95 3.36
CA CYS A 33 15.95 31.32 4.32
C CYS A 33 15.13 30.10 4.78
N ARG A 34 15.08 29.02 3.99
CA ARG A 34 14.26 27.84 4.30
C ARG A 34 14.58 27.20 5.67
N PRO A 35 15.85 26.98 6.08
CA PRO A 35 16.19 26.46 7.40
C PRO A 35 15.69 27.35 8.55
N THR A 36 15.79 28.67 8.40
CA THR A 36 15.35 29.64 9.43
C THR A 36 13.84 29.64 9.64
N GLN A 37 13.08 29.31 8.60
CA GLN A 37 11.61 29.23 8.64
C GLN A 37 11.11 27.83 9.04
N ALA A 38 11.96 26.79 8.94
CA ALA A 38 11.59 25.42 9.29
C ALA A 38 11.33 25.22 10.80
N GLY A 39 11.85 26.12 11.65
CA GLY A 39 11.75 26.04 13.12
C GLY A 39 10.90 27.11 13.79
N LYS A 40 10.34 28.10 13.06
CA LYS A 40 9.44 29.10 13.66
C LYS A 40 8.15 28.39 14.09
N LYS A 41 8.05 28.02 15.38
CA LYS A 41 6.79 27.61 16.00
C LYS A 41 5.76 28.69 15.67
N ARG A 42 4.71 28.32 14.94
CA ARG A 42 3.57 29.21 14.72
C ARG A 42 3.12 29.68 16.09
N THR A 43 3.20 31.00 16.33
CA THR A 43 2.82 31.63 17.59
C THR A 43 1.52 31.03 18.11
N GLU A 44 1.57 30.57 19.35
CA GLU A 44 0.55 29.83 20.09
C GLU A 44 -0.67 30.71 20.35
N ALA A 45 -1.40 31.09 19.29
CA ALA A 45 -2.66 31.79 19.41
C ALA A 45 -3.74 30.78 19.82
N GLY A 46 -3.68 30.38 21.09
CA GLY A 46 -4.75 29.67 21.76
C GLY A 46 -6.05 30.44 21.58
N GLY A 47 -7.09 29.75 21.12
CA GLY A 47 -8.42 30.33 20.95
C GLY A 47 -9.44 29.52 21.74
N THR A 48 -10.42 30.18 22.34
CA THR A 48 -11.60 29.50 22.88
C THR A 48 -12.51 29.14 21.72
N ILE A 49 -12.89 27.86 21.62
CA ILE A 49 -13.86 27.38 20.65
C ILE A 49 -15.07 26.81 21.36
N THR A 50 -16.23 26.88 20.71
CA THR A 50 -17.40 26.10 21.08
C THR A 50 -17.37 24.78 20.30
N CYS A 51 -17.30 23.65 21.00
CA CYS A 51 -17.23 22.34 20.37
C CYS A 51 -18.49 22.06 19.54
N LYS A 52 -18.33 21.73 18.26
CA LYS A 52 -19.48 21.43 17.37
C LYS A 52 -20.24 20.14 17.72
N TRP A 53 -19.70 19.31 18.60
CA TRP A 53 -20.32 18.05 19.00
C TRP A 53 -21.06 18.17 20.34
N CYS A 54 -20.35 18.51 21.41
CA CYS A 54 -20.93 18.59 22.76
C CYS A 54 -21.36 20.00 23.17
N GLY A 55 -21.04 21.04 22.39
CA GLY A 55 -21.39 22.43 22.69
C GLY A 55 -20.54 23.10 23.78
N SER A 56 -19.62 22.39 24.44
CA SER A 56 -18.80 22.98 25.49
C SER A 56 -17.75 23.95 24.94
N ALA A 57 -17.45 25.01 25.70
CA ALA A 57 -16.32 25.87 25.45
C ALA A 57 -15.02 25.13 25.79
N ALA A 58 -14.02 25.19 24.91
CA ALA A 58 -12.73 24.55 25.11
C ALA A 58 -11.61 25.41 24.54
N THR A 59 -10.48 25.44 25.25
CA THR A 59 -9.27 26.13 24.81
C THR A 59 -8.51 25.22 23.85
N VAL A 60 -8.21 25.71 22.64
CA VAL A 60 -7.50 24.93 21.62
C VAL A 60 -6.26 25.64 21.14
N HIS A 61 -5.24 24.86 20.78
CA HIS A 61 -3.97 25.38 20.25
C HIS A 61 -4.11 26.07 18.88
N TYR A 62 -5.15 25.73 18.09
CA TYR A 62 -5.35 26.32 16.76
C TYR A 62 -6.83 26.67 16.54
N LYS A 63 -7.11 27.89 16.06
CA LYS A 63 -8.48 28.36 15.72
C LYS A 63 -9.22 27.49 14.69
N SER A 64 -8.51 26.65 13.92
CA SER A 64 -9.11 25.70 12.97
C SER A 64 -9.71 24.46 13.62
N VAL A 65 -9.39 24.18 14.89
CA VAL A 65 -9.95 23.06 15.64
C VAL A 65 -11.43 23.35 15.92
N ARG A 66 -12.29 22.33 15.75
CA ARG A 66 -13.75 22.46 15.87
C ARG A 66 -14.36 21.59 16.97
N TYR A 67 -13.54 20.82 17.66
CA TYR A 67 -13.97 19.85 18.66
C TYR A 67 -13.05 19.97 19.88
N CYS A 68 -13.62 19.86 21.08
CA CYS A 68 -12.87 19.94 22.33
C CYS A 68 -11.93 18.74 22.55
N SER A 69 -12.26 17.57 21.98
CA SER A 69 -11.47 16.35 22.09
C SER A 69 -11.52 15.52 20.81
N ASP A 70 -10.54 14.62 20.65
CA ASP A 70 -10.53 13.66 19.55
C ASP A 70 -11.73 12.70 19.61
N GLU A 71 -12.23 12.39 20.82
CA GLU A 71 -13.44 11.61 21.03
C GLU A 71 -14.68 12.32 20.47
N CYS A 72 -14.83 13.63 20.74
CA CYS A 72 -15.91 14.44 20.18
C CYS A 72 -15.83 14.51 18.65
N LYS A 73 -14.62 14.63 18.09
CA LYS A 73 -14.38 14.58 16.64
C LYS A 73 -14.79 13.22 16.05
N LYS A 74 -14.37 12.12 16.68
CA LYS A 74 -14.72 10.75 16.28
C LYS A 74 -16.23 10.52 16.37
N ALA A 75 -16.88 10.98 17.44
CA ALA A 75 -18.32 10.83 17.64
C ALA A 75 -19.15 11.57 16.57
N SER A 76 -18.79 12.83 16.28
CA SER A 76 -19.37 13.61 15.17
C SER A 76 -19.24 12.87 13.84
N THR A 77 -18.03 12.39 13.56
CA THR A 77 -17.72 11.65 12.33
C THR A 77 -18.56 10.36 12.21
N ARG A 78 -18.68 9.59 13.30
CA ARG A 78 -19.53 8.39 13.34
C ARG A 78 -20.99 8.70 13.06
N LYS A 79 -21.55 9.78 13.63
CA LYS A 79 -22.94 10.21 13.39
C LYS A 79 -23.17 10.55 11.92
N LEU A 80 -22.25 11.31 11.30
CA LEU A 80 -22.32 11.66 9.88
C LEU A 80 -22.28 10.42 8.98
N PHE A 81 -21.36 9.48 9.25
CA PHE A 81 -21.28 8.24 8.48
C PHE A 81 -22.52 7.35 8.64
N ARG A 82 -23.05 7.21 9.86
CA ARG A 82 -24.31 6.48 10.10
C ARG A 82 -25.49 7.10 9.36
N ALA A 83 -25.61 8.43 9.38
CA ALA A 83 -26.65 9.15 8.64
C ALA A 83 -26.51 8.95 7.12
N ALA A 84 -25.28 9.02 6.58
CA ALA A 84 -25.01 8.75 5.17
C ALA A 84 -25.32 7.30 4.78
N ALA A 85 -24.98 6.34 5.64
CA ALA A 85 -25.30 4.93 5.43
C ALA A 85 -26.82 4.69 5.44
N LYS A 86 -27.56 5.29 6.38
CA LYS A 86 -29.03 5.21 6.43
C LYS A 86 -29.67 5.81 5.17
N ARG A 87 -29.18 6.96 4.69
CA ARG A 87 -29.62 7.56 3.41
C ARG A 87 -29.34 6.66 2.22
N ARG A 88 -28.15 6.05 2.14
CA ARG A 88 -27.79 5.09 1.08
C ARG A 88 -28.64 3.83 1.14
N ALA A 89 -28.96 3.34 2.33
CA ALA A 89 -29.84 2.20 2.53
C ALA A 89 -31.29 2.52 2.13
N ALA A 90 -31.82 3.67 2.53
CA ALA A 90 -33.16 4.13 2.13
C ALA A 90 -33.27 4.40 0.61
N ALA A 91 -32.18 4.85 -0.03
CA ALA A 91 -32.11 5.02 -1.48
C ALA A 91 -31.96 3.69 -2.26
N LYS A 92 -31.71 2.57 -1.59
CA LYS A 92 -31.73 1.25 -2.24
C LYS A 92 -33.18 0.81 -2.35
N ASN A 93 -33.73 0.91 -3.55
CA ASN A 93 -35.03 0.30 -3.86
C ASN A 93 -34.92 -1.23 -3.69
N PRO A 94 -35.70 -1.86 -2.79
CA PRO A 94 -35.67 -3.29 -2.51
C PRO A 94 -36.09 -4.14 -3.72
N ASN A 95 -36.83 -3.56 -4.66
CA ASN A 95 -37.28 -4.19 -5.90
C ASN A 95 -36.36 -3.94 -7.11
N ARG A 96 -35.20 -3.28 -6.90
CA ARG A 96 -34.25 -3.01 -7.98
C ARG A 96 -33.49 -4.30 -8.34
N LYS A 97 -34.04 -5.05 -9.30
CA LYS A 97 -33.36 -6.19 -9.92
C LYS A 97 -31.94 -5.78 -10.36
N PRO A 98 -30.89 -6.58 -10.10
CA PRO A 98 -29.54 -6.27 -10.54
C PRO A 98 -29.58 -6.03 -12.06
N ALA A 99 -29.03 -4.89 -12.50
CA ALA A 99 -29.03 -4.55 -13.92
C ALA A 99 -28.36 -5.68 -14.69
N VAL A 100 -29.13 -6.38 -15.53
CA VAL A 100 -28.62 -7.44 -16.40
C VAL A 100 -27.52 -6.81 -17.23
N LYS A 101 -26.27 -7.24 -17.00
CA LYS A 101 -25.10 -6.74 -17.72
C LYS A 101 -25.18 -7.31 -19.14
N ARG A 102 -25.98 -6.67 -20.02
CA ARG A 102 -26.03 -6.98 -21.45
C ARG A 102 -24.59 -7.03 -21.97
N LYS A 103 -24.20 -8.14 -22.58
CA LYS A 103 -22.92 -8.27 -23.29
C LYS A 103 -22.94 -7.28 -24.46
N LEU A 104 -21.86 -6.53 -24.64
CA LEU A 104 -21.69 -5.62 -25.78
C LEU A 104 -20.64 -6.21 -26.71
N HIS A 105 -20.78 -5.93 -28.00
CA HIS A 105 -19.76 -6.22 -29.00
C HIS A 105 -18.85 -5.01 -29.16
N CYS A 106 -17.55 -5.25 -29.26
CA CYS A 106 -16.57 -4.19 -29.48
C CYS A 106 -16.69 -3.62 -30.90
N GLU A 107 -16.77 -2.30 -31.06
CA GLU A 107 -16.91 -1.66 -32.39
C GLU A 107 -15.67 -1.80 -33.29
N VAL A 108 -14.53 -2.23 -32.75
CA VAL A 108 -13.29 -2.42 -33.52
C VAL A 108 -12.99 -3.88 -33.84
N CYS A 109 -13.22 -4.78 -32.88
CA CYS A 109 -12.85 -6.20 -33.01
C CYS A 109 -14.03 -7.17 -32.97
N GLY A 110 -15.26 -6.68 -32.78
CA GLY A 110 -16.48 -7.49 -32.73
C GLY A 110 -16.64 -8.37 -31.47
N CYS A 111 -15.60 -8.62 -30.68
CA CYS A 111 -15.69 -9.54 -29.54
C CYS A 111 -16.73 -9.12 -28.49
N GLU A 112 -17.43 -10.11 -27.93
CA GLU A 112 -18.35 -9.93 -26.80
C GLU A 112 -17.58 -9.58 -25.50
N PHE A 113 -18.00 -8.53 -24.80
CA PHE A 113 -17.43 -8.14 -23.52
C PHE A 113 -18.46 -7.59 -22.52
N LYS A 114 -18.11 -7.62 -21.22
CA LYS A 114 -18.95 -7.11 -20.12
C LYS A 114 -18.58 -5.66 -19.79
N LYS A 115 -19.53 -4.73 -19.91
CA LYS A 115 -19.31 -3.31 -19.57
C LYS A 115 -18.99 -3.11 -18.09
N LYS A 116 -17.96 -2.31 -17.80
CA LYS A 116 -17.55 -1.91 -16.43
C LYS A 116 -18.01 -0.50 -16.05
N GLY A 117 -18.29 0.37 -17.03
CA GLY A 117 -18.74 1.75 -16.82
C GLY A 117 -19.88 2.17 -17.77
N LYS A 118 -20.47 3.33 -17.52
CA LYS A 118 -21.43 3.95 -18.46
C LYS A 118 -20.66 4.42 -19.71
N GLY A 119 -21.16 4.10 -20.91
CA GLY A 119 -20.58 4.55 -22.19
C GLY A 119 -19.39 3.74 -22.74
N GLN A 120 -19.08 2.57 -22.17
CA GLN A 120 -17.98 1.74 -22.68
C GLN A 120 -18.36 1.04 -24.01
N ARG A 121 -17.70 1.42 -25.10
CA ARG A 121 -17.94 0.92 -26.48
C ARG A 121 -16.89 -0.10 -26.97
N PHE A 122 -15.76 -0.19 -26.27
CA PHE A 122 -14.62 -1.01 -26.68
C PHE A 122 -14.25 -2.04 -25.61
N CYS A 123 -13.83 -3.24 -26.04
CA CYS A 123 -13.41 -4.32 -25.14
C CYS A 123 -12.12 -3.97 -24.38
N SER A 124 -11.25 -3.12 -24.96
CA SER A 124 -9.94 -2.78 -24.42
C SER A 124 -9.48 -1.37 -24.82
N ARG A 125 -8.45 -0.86 -24.11
CA ARG A 125 -7.77 0.42 -24.41
C ARG A 125 -7.12 0.42 -25.80
N GLN A 126 -6.70 -0.75 -26.31
CA GLN A 126 -6.16 -0.90 -27.67
C GLN A 126 -7.26 -0.70 -28.72
N CYS A 127 -8.42 -1.33 -28.56
CA CYS A 127 -9.54 -1.11 -29.49
C CYS A 127 -9.99 0.36 -29.47
N TYR A 128 -10.00 1.02 -28.31
CA TYR A 128 -10.23 2.46 -28.26
C TYR A 128 -9.13 3.25 -28.98
N GLY A 129 -7.85 2.89 -28.81
CA GLY A 129 -6.73 3.51 -29.53
C GLY A 129 -6.80 3.32 -31.04
N LEU A 130 -7.13 2.12 -31.52
CA LEU A 130 -7.32 1.80 -32.93
C LEU A 130 -8.50 2.56 -33.55
N HIS A 131 -9.59 2.71 -32.78
CA HIS A 131 -10.69 3.57 -33.20
C HIS A 131 -10.22 5.03 -33.37
N LEU A 132 -9.45 5.55 -32.42
CA LEU A 132 -8.88 6.90 -32.51
C LEU A 132 -7.92 7.04 -33.70
N THR A 133 -7.07 6.06 -34.00
CA THR A 133 -6.19 6.12 -35.18
C THR A 133 -6.95 6.02 -36.51
N ARG A 134 -8.08 5.31 -36.54
CA ARG A 134 -8.93 5.21 -37.73
C ARG A 134 -9.80 6.45 -37.96
N THR A 135 -10.08 7.21 -36.91
CA THR A 135 -11.00 8.38 -36.95
C THR A 135 -10.27 9.72 -36.93
N ALA A 136 -9.08 9.80 -36.34
CA ALA A 136 -8.26 10.99 -36.37
C ALA A 136 -7.47 11.04 -37.68
N GLY A 137 -7.87 11.96 -38.57
CA GLY A 137 -7.01 12.47 -39.63
C GLY A 137 -5.65 12.90 -39.06
N THR A 138 -4.65 12.88 -39.94
CA THR A 138 -3.21 12.71 -39.74
C THR A 138 -2.44 13.62 -38.75
N ASP A 139 -3.09 14.44 -37.92
CA ASP A 139 -2.39 15.52 -37.20
C ASP A 139 -2.33 15.34 -35.67
N GLY A 140 -2.93 14.27 -35.14
CA GLY A 140 -2.93 13.96 -33.68
C GLY A 140 -2.38 12.58 -33.33
N ALA A 141 -1.94 11.80 -34.31
CA ALA A 141 -1.45 10.45 -34.10
C ALA A 141 -0.06 10.49 -33.44
N ARG A 142 -0.03 10.51 -32.10
CA ARG A 142 1.14 10.08 -31.34
C ARG A 142 1.52 8.71 -31.90
N LYS A 143 2.59 8.63 -32.70
CA LYS A 143 3.09 7.40 -33.36
C LYS A 143 3.12 6.29 -32.32
N LEU A 144 2.08 5.44 -32.33
CA LEU A 144 2.12 4.15 -31.66
C LEU A 144 3.04 3.34 -32.56
N SER A 145 4.31 3.23 -32.18
CA SER A 145 5.24 2.31 -32.82
C SER A 145 4.56 0.95 -32.93
N VAL A 146 4.47 0.43 -34.17
CA VAL A 146 4.01 -0.93 -34.43
C VAL A 146 4.91 -1.85 -33.59
N TRP A 147 4.33 -2.45 -32.56
CA TRP A 147 5.05 -3.26 -31.59
C TRP A 147 4.63 -4.71 -31.78
N GLU A 148 5.59 -5.57 -32.07
CA GLU A 148 5.36 -6.99 -32.28
C GLU A 148 5.25 -7.73 -30.94
N PRO A 149 4.21 -8.56 -30.75
CA PRO A 149 4.07 -9.37 -29.53
C PRO A 149 5.28 -10.28 -29.29
N SER A 150 5.98 -10.07 -28.18
CA SER A 150 7.09 -10.92 -27.74
C SER A 150 6.65 -11.88 -26.62
N GLU A 151 7.06 -13.14 -26.72
CA GLU A 151 6.95 -14.12 -25.64
C GLU A 151 7.94 -13.79 -24.51
N LYS A 152 7.45 -13.80 -23.26
CA LYS A 152 8.24 -13.52 -22.05
C LYS A 152 7.92 -14.55 -20.98
N VAL A 153 8.91 -14.83 -20.13
CA VAL A 153 8.72 -15.66 -18.94
C VAL A 153 8.38 -14.75 -17.76
N CYS A 154 7.31 -15.07 -17.04
CA CYS A 154 6.91 -14.31 -15.86
C CYS A 154 7.90 -14.52 -14.71
N GLN A 155 8.51 -13.45 -14.20
CA GLN A 155 9.46 -13.51 -13.07
C GLN A 155 8.82 -13.95 -11.73
N PHE A 156 7.49 -14.12 -11.67
CA PHE A 156 6.74 -14.44 -10.44
C PHE A 156 6.25 -15.89 -10.36
N CYS A 157 5.96 -16.50 -11.51
CA CYS A 157 5.37 -17.83 -11.58
C CYS A 157 5.98 -18.71 -12.67
N SER A 158 7.02 -18.21 -13.34
CA SER A 158 7.78 -18.89 -14.40
C SER A 158 6.96 -19.37 -15.59
N LYS A 159 5.70 -18.90 -15.72
CA LYS A 159 4.84 -19.20 -16.86
C LYS A 159 5.17 -18.27 -18.02
N THR A 160 5.25 -18.83 -19.22
CA THR A 160 5.37 -18.07 -20.47
C THR A 160 4.08 -17.29 -20.72
N PHE A 161 4.20 -16.02 -21.08
CA PHE A 161 3.09 -15.15 -21.42
C PHE A 161 3.47 -14.18 -22.56
N ILE A 162 2.48 -13.80 -23.34
CA ILE A 162 2.65 -12.85 -24.45
C ILE A 162 2.46 -11.44 -23.90
N GLN A 163 3.50 -10.60 -23.98
CA GLN A 163 3.32 -9.17 -23.74
C GLN A 163 2.46 -8.58 -24.87
N THR A 164 1.61 -7.60 -24.57
CA THR A 164 0.75 -6.97 -25.58
C THR A 164 0.87 -5.45 -25.65
N ARG A 165 1.67 -4.81 -24.78
CA ARG A 165 1.84 -3.35 -24.74
C ARG A 165 3.18 -2.88 -24.18
N PRO A 166 3.80 -1.83 -24.76
CA PRO A 166 5.03 -1.23 -24.27
C PRO A 166 4.87 -0.35 -23.00
N ASP A 167 3.65 0.11 -22.65
CA ASP A 167 3.42 1.06 -21.55
C ASP A 167 3.10 0.42 -20.17
N GLN A 168 3.15 -0.91 -20.07
CA GLN A 168 2.90 -1.56 -18.78
C GLN A 168 4.11 -1.39 -17.87
N ARG A 169 3.95 -0.77 -16.70
CA ARG A 169 5.00 -0.61 -15.67
C ARG A 169 5.61 -1.93 -15.13
N ASN A 170 5.17 -3.09 -15.63
CA ASN A 170 5.50 -4.43 -15.17
C ASN A 170 5.74 -5.35 -16.38
N HIS A 171 6.82 -5.12 -17.12
CA HIS A 171 7.16 -5.90 -18.32
C HIS A 171 7.42 -7.38 -18.01
N ASP A 172 7.91 -7.75 -16.83
CA ASP A 172 8.30 -9.16 -16.60
C ASP A 172 7.24 -9.96 -15.81
N ILE A 173 5.98 -9.50 -15.76
CA ILE A 173 4.94 -10.06 -14.88
C ILE A 173 3.67 -10.38 -15.65
N CYS A 174 3.17 -11.63 -15.55
CA CYS A 174 1.92 -12.02 -16.19
C CYS A 174 0.70 -11.35 -15.53
N SER A 175 -0.43 -11.26 -16.27
CA SER A 175 -1.66 -10.61 -15.81
C SER A 175 -2.26 -11.20 -14.52
N ALA A 176 -2.01 -12.48 -14.24
CA ALA A 176 -2.39 -13.13 -12.99
C ALA A 176 -1.53 -12.67 -11.79
N ALA A 177 -0.24 -12.43 -12.03
CA ALA A 177 0.71 -11.90 -11.05
C ALA A 177 0.67 -10.36 -10.92
N ALA A 178 0.04 -9.67 -11.89
CA ALA A 178 -0.16 -8.21 -11.87
C ALA A 178 -1.21 -7.72 -10.86
N SER A 179 -1.89 -8.63 -10.13
CA SER A 179 -2.76 -8.22 -9.03
C SER A 179 -1.94 -7.60 -7.89
N ALA A 180 -2.43 -6.52 -7.29
CA ALA A 180 -1.72 -5.84 -6.19
C ALA A 180 -1.41 -6.80 -5.01
N ALA A 181 -2.21 -7.86 -4.82
CA ALA A 181 -1.96 -8.90 -3.83
C ALA A 181 -0.78 -9.81 -4.20
N ALA A 182 -0.67 -10.23 -5.47
CA ALA A 182 0.45 -11.02 -5.96
C ALA A 182 1.76 -10.21 -5.97
N LEU A 183 1.69 -8.93 -6.36
CA LEU A 183 2.83 -8.01 -6.29
C LEU A 183 3.33 -7.79 -4.86
N ARG A 184 2.41 -7.66 -3.89
CA ARG A 184 2.76 -7.58 -2.46
C ARG A 184 3.44 -8.86 -1.96
N ARG A 185 2.90 -10.05 -2.28
CA ARG A 185 3.48 -11.34 -1.87
C ARG A 185 4.88 -11.56 -2.45
N HIS A 186 5.08 -11.23 -3.72
CA HIS A 186 6.40 -11.32 -4.33
C HIS A 186 7.38 -10.29 -3.79
N ASN A 187 6.98 -9.02 -3.64
CA ASN A 187 7.87 -8.02 -3.07
C ASN A 187 8.24 -8.35 -1.62
N PHE A 188 7.35 -9.01 -0.88
CA PHE A 188 7.67 -9.58 0.43
C PHE A 188 8.69 -10.71 0.31
N ARG A 189 8.50 -11.68 -0.59
CA ARG A 189 9.45 -12.78 -0.83
C ARG A 189 10.80 -12.32 -1.37
N ARG A 190 10.82 -11.36 -2.30
CA ARG A 190 12.04 -10.74 -2.85
C ARG A 190 12.78 -9.97 -1.77
N ARG A 191 12.09 -9.16 -0.95
CA ARG A 191 12.74 -8.45 0.17
C ARG A 191 13.22 -9.41 1.27
N ALA A 192 12.59 -10.58 1.40
CA ALA A 192 13.12 -11.65 2.23
C ALA A 192 14.40 -12.22 1.61
N MET A 193 14.38 -12.59 0.31
CA MET A 193 15.54 -13.13 -0.42
C MET A 193 16.71 -12.15 -0.55
N GLU A 194 16.47 -10.85 -0.78
CA GLU A 194 17.53 -9.83 -0.89
C GLU A 194 18.21 -9.52 0.45
N ARG A 195 17.60 -9.92 1.57
CA ARG A 195 18.19 -9.77 2.91
C ARG A 195 18.93 -11.03 3.36
N THR A 196 18.74 -12.15 2.68
CA THR A 196 19.30 -13.44 3.05
C THR A 196 19.81 -14.10 1.76
N GLY A 197 21.09 -13.87 1.44
CA GLY A 197 21.75 -14.64 0.38
C GLY A 197 21.46 -16.13 0.59
N GLU A 198 20.93 -16.79 -0.43
CA GLU A 198 20.75 -18.24 -0.51
C GLU A 198 20.09 -18.96 0.69
N ALA A 199 19.08 -18.38 1.32
CA ALA A 199 18.30 -19.12 2.32
C ALA A 199 17.14 -19.91 1.68
N GLY A 200 17.36 -21.21 1.50
CA GLY A 200 16.39 -22.18 1.01
C GLY A 200 15.07 -22.14 1.81
N ARG A 201 13.98 -22.58 1.17
CA ARG A 201 12.67 -22.70 1.80
C ARG A 201 12.78 -23.61 3.03
N VAL A 202 12.80 -23.03 4.23
CA VAL A 202 12.75 -23.79 5.49
C VAL A 202 11.33 -24.27 5.71
N ASP A 203 11.15 -25.59 5.85
CA ASP A 203 9.88 -26.17 6.24
C ASP A 203 9.69 -26.00 7.76
N PRO A 204 8.63 -25.30 8.21
CA PRO A 204 8.35 -25.16 9.64
C PRO A 204 8.27 -26.49 10.40
N TYR A 205 7.83 -27.58 9.75
CA TYR A 205 7.75 -28.88 10.39
C TYR A 205 9.14 -29.50 10.62
N GLU A 206 10.13 -29.21 9.78
CA GLU A 206 11.51 -29.69 10.00
C GLU A 206 12.11 -29.07 11.27
N VAL A 207 11.87 -27.77 11.51
CA VAL A 207 12.32 -27.09 12.74
C VAL A 207 11.63 -27.68 13.97
N LEU A 208 10.30 -27.84 13.92
CA LEU A 208 9.52 -28.34 15.06
C LEU A 208 9.87 -29.80 15.39
N ASN A 209 10.06 -30.65 14.38
CA ASN A 209 10.47 -32.05 14.56
C ASN A 209 11.91 -32.14 15.09
N ARG A 210 12.84 -31.31 14.58
CA ARG A 210 14.23 -31.23 15.07
C ARG A 210 14.27 -30.90 16.56
N ASP A 211 13.41 -29.98 16.99
CA ASP A 211 13.35 -29.51 18.37
C ASP A 211 12.44 -30.37 19.26
N GLY A 212 12.03 -31.55 18.77
CA GLY A 212 11.23 -32.51 19.51
C GLY A 212 9.90 -31.93 20.01
N TRP A 213 9.31 -30.99 19.27
CA TRP A 213 8.10 -30.27 19.68
C TRP A 213 8.20 -29.66 21.08
N THR A 214 9.40 -29.21 21.45
CA THR A 214 9.69 -28.61 22.75
C THR A 214 10.16 -27.17 22.56
N CYS A 215 9.59 -26.25 23.34
CA CYS A 215 9.98 -24.85 23.28
C CYS A 215 11.44 -24.67 23.71
N GLN A 216 12.30 -24.18 22.82
CA GLN A 216 13.73 -23.96 23.10
C GLN A 216 13.99 -22.79 24.06
N LEU A 217 12.99 -21.95 24.32
CA LEU A 217 13.09 -20.82 25.23
C LEU A 217 12.73 -21.18 26.67
N CYS A 218 11.73 -22.04 26.91
CA CYS A 218 11.25 -22.35 28.26
C CYS A 218 11.15 -23.84 28.58
N GLY A 219 11.50 -24.73 27.64
CA GLY A 219 11.50 -26.18 27.82
C GLY A 219 10.12 -26.85 27.90
N ILE A 220 9.02 -26.13 27.71
CA ILE A 220 7.68 -26.74 27.76
C ILE A 220 7.39 -27.54 26.48
N GLU A 221 6.66 -28.64 26.63
CA GLU A 221 6.10 -29.37 25.49
C GLU A 221 5.11 -28.49 24.72
N THR A 222 5.20 -28.57 23.39
CA THR A 222 4.36 -27.82 22.46
C THR A 222 3.63 -28.78 21.51
N PRO A 223 2.49 -29.35 21.92
CA PRO A 223 1.79 -30.40 21.17
C PRO A 223 1.42 -29.97 19.74
N ALA A 224 1.60 -30.87 18.77
CA ALA A 224 1.42 -30.58 17.35
C ALA A 224 -0.01 -30.15 17.00
N GLU A 225 -0.99 -30.71 17.69
CA GLU A 225 -2.42 -30.40 17.58
C GLU A 225 -2.76 -28.96 17.98
N LEU A 226 -1.93 -28.31 18.81
CA LEU A 226 -2.14 -26.92 19.22
C LEU A 226 -1.57 -25.93 18.20
N ARG A 227 -0.86 -26.39 17.17
CA ARG A 227 -0.26 -25.50 16.17
C ARG A 227 -1.32 -24.64 15.48
N GLY A 228 -1.14 -23.33 15.52
CA GLY A 228 -2.08 -22.37 14.92
C GLY A 228 -3.29 -22.01 15.80
N THR A 229 -3.35 -22.53 17.03
CA THR A 229 -4.31 -22.09 18.05
C THR A 229 -3.80 -20.86 18.83
N TYR A 230 -4.59 -20.39 19.78
CA TYR A 230 -4.23 -19.29 20.69
C TYR A 230 -3.70 -19.76 22.04
N GLU A 231 -3.50 -21.07 22.23
CA GLU A 231 -2.97 -21.64 23.48
C GLU A 231 -1.52 -21.21 23.73
N ASP A 232 -1.15 -21.03 25.00
CA ASP A 232 0.17 -20.53 25.39
C ASP A 232 1.31 -21.47 24.99
N ASN A 233 1.07 -22.78 25.04
CA ASN A 233 2.00 -23.83 24.60
C ASN A 233 1.81 -24.25 23.13
N ALA A 234 1.07 -23.48 22.32
CA ALA A 234 0.98 -23.76 20.90
C ALA A 234 2.36 -23.62 20.23
N PRO A 235 2.82 -24.60 19.41
CA PRO A 235 4.12 -24.55 18.74
C PRO A 235 4.12 -23.51 17.63
N GLU A 236 5.09 -22.59 17.68
CA GLU A 236 5.39 -21.60 16.65
C GLU A 236 6.88 -21.68 16.27
N VAL A 237 7.21 -21.31 15.03
CA VAL A 237 8.61 -21.21 14.59
C VAL A 237 9.05 -19.77 14.78
N ASP A 238 10.09 -19.59 15.58
CA ASP A 238 10.71 -18.30 15.90
C ASP A 238 12.14 -18.25 15.35
N HIS A 239 12.63 -17.04 15.10
CA HIS A 239 14.02 -16.81 14.73
C HIS A 239 14.86 -16.55 15.98
N ILE A 240 15.90 -17.34 16.25
CA ILE A 240 16.80 -17.17 17.42
C ILE A 240 17.27 -15.70 17.49
N VAL A 241 17.95 -15.24 16.43
CA VAL A 241 18.20 -13.83 16.18
C VAL A 241 17.05 -13.26 15.34
N PRO A 242 16.28 -12.26 15.82
CA PRO A 242 15.20 -11.67 15.04
C PRO A 242 15.69 -11.07 13.71
N LEU A 243 14.86 -11.17 12.66
CA LEU A 243 15.15 -10.56 11.35
C LEU A 243 15.44 -9.06 11.45
N ALA A 244 14.79 -8.35 12.39
CA ALA A 244 15.01 -6.92 12.61
C ALA A 244 16.41 -6.60 13.17
N ALA A 245 17.03 -7.56 13.85
CA ALA A 245 18.39 -7.48 14.39
C ALA A 245 19.44 -8.06 13.43
N GLY A 246 19.06 -8.38 12.18
CA GLY A 246 19.97 -8.94 11.17
C GLY A 246 20.05 -10.46 11.17
N GLY A 247 19.18 -11.16 11.90
CA GLY A 247 19.12 -12.62 11.84
C GLY A 247 18.74 -13.14 10.46
N GLU A 248 19.33 -14.28 10.08
CA GLU A 248 19.07 -14.93 8.80
C GLU A 248 17.78 -15.78 8.85
N HIS A 249 17.12 -16.00 7.72
CA HIS A 249 16.00 -16.95 7.63
C HIS A 249 16.48 -18.35 7.20
N SER A 250 17.33 -18.97 8.00
CA SER A 250 17.92 -20.29 7.75
C SER A 250 17.54 -21.29 8.84
N MET A 251 17.70 -22.59 8.57
CA MET A 251 17.43 -23.66 9.56
C MET A 251 18.20 -23.45 10.87
N VAL A 252 19.42 -22.91 10.79
CA VAL A 252 20.27 -22.67 11.96
C VAL A 252 19.78 -21.52 12.84
N ASN A 253 19.08 -20.54 12.28
CA ASN A 253 18.55 -19.39 13.01
C ASN A 253 17.05 -19.52 13.30
N MET A 254 16.46 -20.70 13.15
CA MET A 254 15.07 -20.97 13.51
C MET A 254 14.99 -21.99 14.64
N GLN A 255 14.03 -21.82 15.54
CA GLN A 255 13.76 -22.66 16.70
C GLN A 255 12.26 -22.83 16.96
N CYS A 256 11.88 -23.90 17.65
CA CYS A 256 10.55 -24.08 18.22
C CYS A 256 10.37 -23.18 19.44
N ALA A 257 9.35 -22.32 19.42
CA ALA A 257 8.94 -21.51 20.55
C ALA A 257 7.46 -21.73 20.85
N CYS A 258 7.09 -21.84 22.12
CA CYS A 258 5.69 -21.74 22.50
C CYS A 258 5.18 -20.33 22.21
N ARG A 259 3.91 -20.21 21.84
CA ARG A 259 3.24 -18.95 21.53
C ARG A 259 3.50 -17.87 22.59
N ARG A 260 3.43 -18.22 23.87
CA ARG A 260 3.68 -17.29 24.99
C ARG A 260 5.10 -16.71 24.94
N CYS A 261 6.12 -17.55 24.78
CA CYS A 261 7.51 -17.10 24.70
C CYS A 261 7.79 -16.33 23.40
N ASN A 262 7.23 -16.78 22.27
CA ASN A 262 7.38 -16.09 20.99
C ASN A 262 6.80 -14.65 21.04
N LEU A 263 5.61 -14.50 21.64
CA LEU A 263 4.97 -13.20 21.84
C LEU A 263 5.78 -12.28 22.77
N ALA A 264 6.32 -12.84 23.85
CA ALA A 264 7.11 -12.09 24.83
C ALA A 264 8.48 -11.67 24.27
N LYS A 265 9.11 -12.50 23.42
CA LYS A 265 10.37 -12.19 22.73
C LYS A 265 10.22 -11.05 21.73
N GLY A 266 9.20 -11.12 20.86
CA GLY A 266 8.97 -10.12 19.83
C GLY A 266 10.22 -9.87 18.95
N ALA A 267 10.60 -8.61 18.78
CA ALA A 267 11.78 -8.23 18.00
C ALA A 267 13.07 -8.08 18.83
N ASN A 268 13.07 -8.52 20.10
CA ASN A 268 14.20 -8.32 21.01
C ASN A 268 15.15 -9.52 20.98
N ALA A 269 16.38 -9.31 20.51
CA ALA A 269 17.42 -10.35 20.46
C ALA A 269 17.96 -10.73 21.86
N GLU A 270 17.83 -9.85 22.86
CA GLU A 270 18.36 -10.09 24.22
C GLU A 270 17.44 -10.94 25.11
N TYR A 271 16.26 -11.34 24.61
CA TYR A 271 15.26 -12.03 25.41
C TYR A 271 15.71 -13.43 25.86
N GLU A 272 16.51 -14.11 25.05
CA GLU A 272 16.99 -15.47 25.33
C GLU A 272 17.85 -15.51 26.62
N ASN A 273 18.63 -14.46 26.88
CA ASN A 273 19.46 -14.34 28.08
C ASN A 273 18.65 -14.17 29.39
N ARG A 274 17.33 -13.93 29.32
CA ARG A 274 16.48 -13.69 30.50
C ARG A 274 15.68 -14.90 30.97
N ILE A 275 15.58 -15.96 30.16
CA ILE A 275 14.83 -17.18 30.52
C ILE A 275 15.78 -18.33 30.92
N ALA A 276 17.03 -18.28 30.50
CA ALA A 276 18.05 -19.28 30.87
C ALA A 276 18.70 -19.06 32.26
N ALA A 277 18.11 -18.21 33.11
CA ALA A 277 18.55 -17.93 34.49
C ALA A 277 17.44 -18.32 35.48
#